data_AF-A0A519UFH1-F1
#
_entry.id   AF-A0A519UFH1-F1
#
_cell.length_a   1.000
_cell.length_b   1.000
_cell.length_c   1.000
_cell.angle_alpha   90.00
_cell.angle_beta   90.00
_cell.angle_gamma   90.00
#
_symmetry.space_group_name_H-M   'P 1'
#
loop_
_entity.id
_entity.type
_entity.pdbx_description
1 polymer ?
#
loop_
_entity_poly.entity_id
_entity_poly.type
_entity_poly.pdbx_seq_one_letter_code
_entity_poly.pdbx_strand_id
1 'polypeptide(L)'
;MLLRNNIPLTYIFGKIKTELLFVVAYSVGIVVLYQNFHVTRISIPIAVPALLGTVISLLLAFRSNQAYDRWWEARILWGAIVNDSRSLGRQIMSFVDNPYQLEEVERFKSKFVKRQIAWCNALSQGLRGFSSHKGLERYLDKDELQFVKNQRNVTVALLELHAMDLKKALHEGWINQYQQVEINKTLTSLCNHMGGCERIKNTVFPVTYSKYISMSIHLFIVLLPFGLIEFFGYMEIPLVVAIAAFF
;
A
#
# COMPACT_ATOMS: atom_id res chain seq x y z
N MET A 1 -6.51 8.26 -1.28
CA MET A 1 -7.97 8.52 -1.23
C MET A 1 -8.47 8.36 -2.64
N LEU A 2 -9.49 7.52 -2.90
CA LEU A 2 -9.99 7.30 -4.25
C LEU A 2 -10.53 8.64 -4.78
N LEU A 3 -9.74 9.30 -5.63
CA LEU A 3 -9.93 10.68 -6.07
C LEU A 3 -10.83 10.80 -7.33
N ARG A 4 -11.41 9.70 -7.81
CA ARG A 4 -12.34 9.71 -8.94
C ARG A 4 -13.58 8.88 -8.62
N ASN A 5 -14.74 9.53 -8.71
CA ASN A 5 -16.04 8.89 -8.55
C ASN A 5 -16.41 8.00 -9.75
N ASN A 6 -15.84 8.27 -10.93
CA ASN A 6 -16.09 7.50 -12.15
C ASN A 6 -14.77 7.01 -12.76
N ILE A 7 -14.52 5.70 -12.68
CA ILE A 7 -13.43 5.04 -13.41
C ILE A 7 -13.97 4.74 -14.81
N PRO A 8 -13.46 5.37 -15.88
CA PRO A 8 -13.97 5.11 -17.22
C PRO A 8 -13.62 3.67 -17.63
N LEU A 9 -14.53 2.99 -18.33
CA LEU A 9 -14.30 1.63 -18.85
C LEU A 9 -13.03 1.55 -19.69
N THR A 10 -12.69 2.62 -20.43
CA THR A 10 -11.46 2.73 -21.21
C THR A 10 -10.19 2.60 -20.38
N TYR A 11 -10.21 2.95 -19.09
CA TYR A 11 -9.08 2.74 -18.19
C TYR A 11 -8.90 1.27 -17.82
N ILE A 12 -10.01 0.55 -17.60
CA ILE A 12 -9.98 -0.88 -17.24
C ILE A 12 -9.52 -1.69 -18.46
N PHE A 13 -10.21 -1.53 -19.59
CA PHE A 13 -9.86 -2.23 -20.84
C PHE A 13 -8.49 -1.80 -21.40
N GLY A 14 -8.07 -0.56 -21.14
CA GLY A 14 -6.74 -0.09 -21.53
C GLY A 14 -5.59 -0.83 -20.84
N LYS A 15 -5.82 -1.38 -19.63
CA LYS A 15 -4.81 -2.15 -18.90
C LYS A 15 -4.65 -3.59 -19.39
N ILE A 16 -5.70 -4.18 -19.95
CA ILE A 16 -5.73 -5.59 -20.39
C ILE A 16 -5.79 -5.74 -21.92
N LYS A 17 -5.59 -4.64 -22.67
CA LYS A 17 -5.77 -4.61 -24.13
C LYS A 17 -4.90 -5.63 -24.86
N THR A 18 -3.69 -5.86 -24.38
CA THR A 18 -2.70 -6.76 -24.97
C THR A 18 -3.14 -8.21 -24.79
N GLU A 19 -3.56 -8.55 -23.58
CA GLU A 19 -4.07 -9.85 -23.18
C GLU A 19 -5.36 -10.18 -23.92
N LEU A 20 -6.30 -9.22 -24.00
CA LEU A 20 -7.53 -9.39 -24.77
C LEU A 20 -7.26 -9.59 -26.26
N LEU A 21 -6.29 -8.88 -26.85
CA LEU A 21 -5.92 -9.09 -28.25
C LEU A 21 -5.39 -10.52 -28.47
N PHE A 22 -4.57 -11.04 -27.56
CA PHE A 22 -4.12 -12.44 -27.62
C PHE A 22 -5.29 -13.42 -27.51
N VAL A 23 -6.23 -13.18 -26.60
CA VAL A 23 -7.44 -14.03 -26.45
C VAL A 23 -8.29 -14.00 -27.72
N VAL A 24 -8.52 -12.82 -28.30
CA VAL A 24 -9.26 -12.67 -29.56
C VAL A 24 -8.56 -13.45 -30.68
N ALA A 25 -7.26 -13.23 -30.88
CA ALA A 25 -6.50 -13.89 -31.93
C ALA A 25 -6.50 -15.41 -31.76
N TYR A 26 -6.38 -15.88 -30.51
CA TYR A 26 -6.42 -17.29 -30.16
C TYR A 26 -7.79 -17.92 -30.44
N SER A 27 -8.89 -17.35 -29.92
CA SER A 27 -10.26 -17.83 -30.18
C SER A 27 -10.60 -17.82 -31.67
N VAL A 28 -10.24 -16.76 -32.40
CA VAL A 28 -10.40 -16.73 -33.88
C VAL A 28 -9.67 -17.90 -34.53
N GLY A 29 -8.43 -18.17 -34.12
CA GLY A 29 -7.65 -19.30 -34.61
C GLY A 29 -8.34 -20.64 -34.37
N ILE A 30 -8.85 -20.86 -33.14
CA ILE A 30 -9.59 -22.08 -32.79
C ILE A 30 -10.86 -22.23 -33.64
N VAL A 31 -11.65 -21.17 -33.78
CA VAL A 31 -12.89 -21.19 -34.57
C VAL A 31 -12.62 -21.50 -36.04
N VAL A 32 -11.61 -20.86 -36.64
CA VAL A 32 -11.22 -21.11 -38.03
C VAL A 32 -10.75 -22.55 -38.22
N LEU A 33 -9.92 -23.09 -37.31
CA LEU A 33 -9.46 -24.48 -37.37
C LEU A 33 -10.62 -25.47 -37.26
N TYR A 34 -11.58 -25.20 -36.37
CA TYR A 34 -12.72 -26.07 -36.13
C TYR A 34 -13.75 -26.01 -37.27
N GLN A 35 -14.16 -24.81 -37.69
CA GLN A 35 -15.24 -24.64 -38.67
C GLN A 35 -14.78 -24.73 -40.12
N ASN A 36 -13.60 -24.20 -40.46
CA ASN A 36 -13.14 -24.12 -41.85
C ASN A 36 -12.23 -25.28 -42.23
N PHE A 37 -11.39 -25.75 -41.30
CA PHE A 37 -10.45 -26.86 -41.54
C PHE A 37 -10.93 -28.20 -40.95
N HIS A 38 -12.10 -28.23 -40.30
CA HIS A 38 -12.72 -29.42 -39.72
C HIS A 38 -11.79 -30.21 -38.76
N VAL A 39 -10.94 -29.49 -38.03
CA VAL A 39 -10.09 -30.07 -36.97
C VAL A 39 -10.93 -30.25 -35.71
N THR A 40 -11.74 -31.31 -35.68
CA THR A 40 -12.73 -31.56 -34.61
C THR A 40 -12.27 -32.56 -33.55
N ARG A 41 -11.07 -33.14 -33.69
CA ARG A 41 -10.56 -34.19 -32.79
C ARG A 41 -10.12 -33.69 -31.40
N ILE A 42 -10.21 -32.38 -31.15
CA ILE A 42 -9.85 -31.75 -29.87
C ILE A 42 -11.13 -31.19 -29.26
N SER A 43 -11.93 -32.07 -28.65
CA SER A 43 -13.11 -31.69 -27.88
C SER A 43 -12.79 -31.82 -26.39
N ILE A 44 -12.87 -30.72 -25.66
CA ILE A 44 -12.65 -30.70 -24.22
C ILE A 44 -14.01 -30.50 -23.56
N PRO A 45 -14.46 -31.40 -22.68
CA PRO A 45 -15.75 -31.25 -22.02
C PRO A 45 -15.84 -29.91 -21.27
N ILE A 46 -16.93 -29.16 -21.48
CA ILE A 46 -17.17 -27.85 -20.84
C ILE A 46 -17.06 -27.89 -19.31
N ALA A 47 -17.30 -29.05 -18.70
CA ALA A 47 -17.11 -29.30 -17.28
C ALA A 47 -15.69 -29.00 -16.79
N VAL A 48 -14.66 -29.19 -17.63
CA VAL A 48 -13.26 -28.94 -17.25
C VAL A 48 -12.98 -27.44 -17.10
N PRO A 49 -13.23 -26.57 -18.11
CA PRO A 49 -13.16 -25.12 -17.91
C PRO A 49 -14.09 -24.61 -16.80
N ALA A 50 -15.30 -25.15 -16.67
CA ALA A 50 -16.25 -24.71 -15.64
C ALA A 50 -15.75 -24.98 -14.20
N LEU A 51 -15.13 -26.14 -13.96
CA LEU A 51 -14.51 -26.47 -12.68
C LEU A 51 -13.34 -25.53 -12.39
N LEU A 52 -12.46 -25.31 -13.38
CA LEU A 52 -11.34 -24.38 -13.24
C LEU A 52 -11.80 -22.95 -12.95
N GLY A 53 -12.80 -22.45 -13.68
CA GLY A 53 -13.37 -21.11 -13.45
C GLY A 53 -13.92 -20.94 -12.03
N THR A 54 -14.56 -21.98 -11.49
CA THR A 54 -15.06 -22.00 -10.10
C THR A 54 -13.93 -21.94 -9.08
N VAL A 55 -12.87 -22.73 -9.27
CA VAL A 55 -11.71 -22.71 -8.36
C VAL A 55 -10.98 -21.36 -8.45
N ILE A 56 -10.82 -20.81 -9.65
CA ILE A 56 -10.16 -19.53 -9.88
C ILE A 56 -10.95 -18.38 -9.25
N SER A 57 -12.28 -18.35 -9.39
CA SER A 57 -13.11 -17.29 -8.80
C SER A 57 -12.95 -17.24 -7.27
N LEU A 58 -12.91 -18.42 -6.62
CA LEU A 58 -12.67 -18.54 -5.19
C LEU A 58 -11.26 -18.06 -4.80
N LEU A 59 -10.22 -18.48 -5.53
CA LEU A 59 -8.84 -18.06 -5.27
C LEU A 59 -8.63 -16.54 -5.47
N LEU A 60 -9.27 -15.97 -6.49
CA LEU A 60 -9.28 -14.53 -6.75
C LEU A 60 -10.00 -13.76 -5.64
N ALA A 61 -11.12 -14.28 -5.13
CA ALA A 61 -11.83 -13.67 -3.99
C ALA A 61 -10.94 -13.63 -2.75
N PHE A 62 -10.27 -14.73 -2.38
CA PHE A 62 -9.33 -14.76 -1.25
C PHE A 62 -8.17 -13.78 -1.43
N ARG A 63 -7.59 -13.73 -2.64
CA ARG A 63 -6.51 -12.77 -2.97
C ARG A 63 -6.98 -11.32 -2.82
N SER A 64 -8.18 -11.03 -3.28
CA SER A 64 -8.76 -9.68 -3.25
C SER A 64 -9.02 -9.23 -1.83
N ASN A 65 -9.56 -10.11 -0.98
CA ASN A 65 -9.76 -9.83 0.44
C ASN A 65 -8.43 -9.56 1.15
N GLN A 66 -7.40 -10.38 0.95
CA GLN A 66 -6.09 -10.16 1.56
C GLN A 66 -5.43 -8.84 1.11
N ALA A 67 -5.55 -8.50 -0.19
CA ALA A 67 -5.04 -7.24 -0.70
C ALA A 67 -5.78 -6.03 -0.12
N TYR A 68 -7.11 -6.16 0.06
CA TYR A 68 -7.95 -5.16 0.70
C TYR A 68 -7.57 -4.96 2.17
N ASP A 69 -7.42 -6.04 2.94
CA ASP A 69 -7.05 -5.99 4.36
C ASP A 69 -5.73 -5.27 4.56
N ARG A 70 -4.72 -5.58 3.74
CA ARG A 70 -3.41 -4.92 3.76
C ARG A 70 -3.51 -3.43 3.42
N TRP A 71 -4.32 -3.07 2.42
CA TRP A 71 -4.56 -1.67 2.06
C TRP A 71 -5.26 -0.92 3.19
N TRP A 72 -6.24 -1.56 3.82
CA TRP A 72 -7.02 -1.00 4.92
C TRP A 72 -6.16 -0.81 6.17
N GLU A 73 -5.34 -1.80 6.52
CA GLU A 73 -4.38 -1.72 7.63
C GLU A 73 -3.40 -0.54 7.42
N ALA A 74 -2.84 -0.39 6.22
CA ALA A 74 -1.97 0.74 5.90
C ALA A 74 -2.69 2.10 6.08
N ARG A 75 -3.97 2.17 5.69
CA ARG A 75 -4.78 3.37 5.85
C ARG A 75 -5.08 3.69 7.32
N ILE A 76 -5.34 2.67 8.14
CA ILE A 76 -5.52 2.79 9.59
C ILE A 76 -4.24 3.31 10.24
N LEU A 77 -3.09 2.68 9.97
CA LEU A 77 -1.80 3.07 10.54
C LEU A 77 -1.45 4.53 10.22
N TRP A 78 -1.63 4.96 8.96
CA TRP A 78 -1.38 6.35 8.59
C TRP A 78 -2.38 7.32 9.22
N GLY A 79 -3.63 6.89 9.44
CA GLY A 79 -4.62 7.66 10.20
C GLY A 79 -4.22 7.84 11.66
N ALA A 80 -3.71 6.78 12.29
CA ALA A 80 -3.21 6.82 13.66
C ALA A 80 -2.00 7.74 13.80
N ILE A 81 -1.04 7.69 12.86
CA ILE A 81 0.09 8.64 12.79
C ILE A 81 -0.39 10.10 12.76
N VAL A 82 -1.43 10.41 11.97
CA VAL A 82 -2.00 11.77 11.91
C VAL A 82 -2.59 12.17 13.26
N ASN A 83 -3.32 11.28 13.92
CA ASN A 83 -3.92 11.54 15.22
C ASN A 83 -2.86 11.75 16.30
N ASP A 84 -1.86 10.86 16.37
CA ASP A 84 -0.78 10.95 17.35
C ASP A 84 0.10 12.18 17.11
N SER A 85 0.33 12.57 15.86
CA SER A 85 1.03 13.82 15.54
C SER A 85 0.28 15.05 16.06
N ARG A 86 -1.06 15.07 15.96
CA ARG A 86 -1.90 16.14 16.50
C ARG A 86 -1.89 16.13 18.04
N SER A 87 -2.00 14.95 18.64
CA SER A 87 -1.93 14.78 20.09
C SER A 87 -0.58 15.25 20.63
N LEU A 88 0.52 14.89 19.96
CA LEU A 88 1.87 15.31 20.32
C LEU A 88 2.03 16.83 20.23
N GLY A 89 1.58 17.43 19.13
CA GLY A 89 1.60 18.89 18.98
C GLY A 89 0.78 19.58 20.07
N ARG A 90 -0.44 19.10 20.34
CA ARG A 90 -1.30 19.63 21.42
C ARG A 90 -0.62 19.50 22.78
N GLN A 91 -0.08 18.32 23.11
CA GLN A 91 0.61 18.05 24.38
C GLN A 91 1.79 19.01 24.57
N ILE A 92 2.63 19.21 23.56
CA ILE A 92 3.77 20.13 23.64
C ILE A 92 3.31 21.57 23.83
N MET A 93 2.27 22.01 23.12
CA MET A 93 1.75 23.37 23.28
C MET A 93 1.07 23.59 24.63
N SER A 94 0.45 22.56 25.22
CA SER A 94 -0.34 22.68 26.45
C SER A 94 0.40 22.32 27.74
N PHE A 95 1.38 21.42 27.69
CA PHE A 95 2.08 20.93 28.89
C PHE A 95 3.38 21.66 29.15
N VAL A 96 4.05 22.18 28.11
CA VAL A 96 5.30 22.92 28.28
C VAL A 96 4.97 24.32 28.78
N ASP A 97 5.17 24.54 30.07
CA ASP A 97 4.88 25.79 30.75
C ASP A 97 5.87 26.88 30.34
N ASN A 98 5.36 28.09 30.11
CA ASN A 98 6.17 29.27 29.81
C ASN A 98 5.65 30.53 30.52
N PRO A 99 5.61 30.53 31.87
CA PRO A 99 4.98 31.61 32.64
C PRO A 99 5.71 32.96 32.45
N TYR A 100 7.01 32.93 32.18
CA TYR A 100 7.84 34.13 31.98
C TYR A 100 8.01 34.53 30.51
N GLN A 101 7.29 33.89 29.58
CA GLN A 101 7.34 34.18 28.14
C GLN A 101 8.76 34.15 27.56
N LEU A 102 9.56 33.19 28.02
CA LEU A 102 10.94 33.02 27.58
C LEU A 102 10.96 32.57 26.12
N GLU A 103 11.76 33.25 25.31
CA GLU A 103 11.90 32.97 23.87
C GLU A 103 12.42 31.54 23.61
N GLU A 104 13.28 31.02 24.51
CA GLU A 104 13.82 29.67 24.36
C GLU A 104 12.74 28.57 24.42
N VAL A 105 11.70 28.78 25.23
CA VAL A 105 10.62 27.80 25.41
C VAL A 105 9.71 27.81 24.19
N GLU A 106 9.43 28.99 23.63
CA GLU A 106 8.69 29.10 22.37
C GLU A 106 9.48 28.52 21.19
N ARG A 107 10.80 28.76 21.15
CA ARG A 107 11.69 28.12 20.18
C ARG A 107 11.69 26.60 20.34
N PHE A 108 11.71 26.09 21.58
CA PHE A 108 11.62 24.66 21.87
C PHE A 108 10.31 24.07 21.32
N LYS A 109 9.15 24.66 21.63
CA LYS A 109 7.83 24.24 21.13
C LYS A 109 7.82 24.20 19.59
N SER A 110 8.27 25.29 18.96
CA SER A 110 8.32 25.41 17.50
C SER A 110 9.24 24.37 16.86
N LYS A 111 10.44 24.17 17.42
CA LYS A 111 11.41 23.16 16.98
C LYS A 111 10.84 21.75 17.07
N PHE A 112 10.18 21.43 18.18
CA PHE A 112 9.56 20.12 18.39
C PHE A 112 8.46 19.86 17.34
N VAL A 113 7.56 20.81 17.10
CA VAL A 113 6.50 20.66 16.09
C VAL A 113 7.08 20.54 14.66
N LYS A 114 8.09 21.35 14.31
CA LYS A 114 8.76 21.25 13.01
C LYS A 114 9.45 19.89 12.83
N ARG A 115 10.10 19.36 13.87
CA ARG A 115 10.70 18.02 13.83
C ARG A 115 9.65 16.94 13.57
N GLN A 116 8.46 17.04 14.17
CA GLN A 116 7.37 16.09 13.89
C GLN A 116 6.91 16.15 12.42
N ILE A 117 6.89 17.33 11.80
CA ILE A 117 6.65 17.47 10.36
C ILE A 117 7.77 16.80 9.55
N ALA A 118 9.03 17.00 9.95
CA ALA A 118 10.18 16.36 9.35
C ALA A 118 10.10 14.83 9.46
N TRP A 119 9.67 14.30 10.60
CA TRP A 119 9.47 12.86 10.84
C TRP A 119 8.42 12.26 9.90
N CYS A 120 7.26 12.92 9.77
CA CYS A 120 6.22 12.52 8.82
C CYS A 120 6.75 12.48 7.37
N ASN A 121 7.52 13.50 6.95
CA ASN A 121 8.13 13.55 5.63
C ASN A 121 9.16 12.43 5.43
N ALA A 122 10.08 12.24 6.38
CA ALA A 122 11.10 11.19 6.34
C ALA A 122 10.49 9.80 6.20
N LEU A 123 9.44 9.51 6.99
CA LEU A 123 8.72 8.24 6.92
C LEU A 123 8.03 8.07 5.57
N SER A 124 7.35 9.11 5.09
CA SER A 124 6.67 9.08 3.80
C SER A 124 7.62 8.84 2.63
N GLN A 125 8.81 9.46 2.64
CA GLN A 125 9.85 9.24 1.63
C GLN A 125 10.42 7.83 1.72
N GLY A 126 10.77 7.38 2.94
CA GLY A 126 11.32 6.06 3.18
C GLY A 126 10.37 4.94 2.75
N LEU A 127 9.07 5.07 3.02
CA LEU A 127 8.06 4.10 2.57
C LEU A 127 7.93 4.02 1.04
N ARG A 128 8.18 5.13 0.33
CA ARG A 128 8.19 5.18 -1.14
C ARG A 128 9.51 4.77 -1.79
N GLY A 129 10.54 4.46 -0.99
CA GLY A 129 11.86 4.10 -1.50
C GLY A 129 12.73 5.28 -1.92
N PHE A 130 12.34 6.51 -1.56
CA PHE A 130 13.17 7.69 -1.73
C PHE A 130 14.07 7.91 -0.51
N SER A 131 15.06 8.80 -0.63
CA SER A 131 15.90 9.19 0.50
C SER A 131 15.07 9.88 1.61
N SER A 132 15.10 9.32 2.81
CA SER A 132 14.47 9.89 4.00
C SER A 132 15.11 11.18 4.49
N HIS A 133 16.31 11.52 4.00
CA HIS A 133 16.99 12.78 4.33
C HIS A 133 16.50 13.98 3.50
N LYS A 134 15.78 13.74 2.39
CA LYS A 134 15.41 14.78 1.44
C LYS A 134 14.42 15.78 2.05
N GLY A 135 14.80 17.06 2.09
CA GLY A 135 13.91 18.16 2.50
C GLY A 135 13.83 18.37 4.02
N LEU A 136 14.62 17.63 4.81
CA LEU A 136 14.65 17.80 6.27
C LEU A 136 15.26 19.14 6.69
N GLU A 137 16.12 19.73 5.85
CA GLU A 137 16.76 21.02 6.08
C GLU A 137 15.79 22.20 6.20
N ARG A 138 14.53 22.01 5.78
CA ARG A 138 13.46 23.01 5.93
C ARG A 138 12.86 23.05 7.33
N TYR A 139 13.05 21.98 8.11
CA TYR A 139 12.36 21.76 9.39
C TYR A 139 13.32 21.58 10.57
N LEU A 140 14.55 21.16 10.31
CA LEU A 140 15.54 20.83 11.34
C LEU A 140 16.64 21.88 11.42
N ASP A 141 17.10 22.15 12.64
CA ASP A 141 18.29 22.96 12.90
C ASP A 141 19.56 22.21 12.48
N LYS A 142 20.68 22.95 12.33
CA LYS A 142 21.97 22.40 11.87
C LYS A 142 22.46 21.22 12.71
N ASP A 143 22.30 21.29 14.03
CA ASP A 143 22.75 20.25 14.94
C ASP A 143 21.93 18.95 14.79
N GLU A 144 20.62 19.09 14.56
CA GLU A 144 19.72 17.96 14.33
C GLU A 144 20.00 17.30 12.98
N LEU A 145 20.22 18.11 11.94
CA LEU A 145 20.65 17.62 10.64
C LEU A 145 21.94 16.82 10.74
N GLN A 146 22.91 17.34 11.49
CA GLN A 146 24.19 16.66 11.67
C GLN A 146 24.03 15.34 12.45
N PHE A 147 23.17 15.30 13.47
CA PHE A 147 22.84 14.08 14.21
C PHE A 147 22.22 13.02 13.30
N VAL A 148 21.24 13.39 12.47
CA VAL A 148 20.47 12.47 11.61
C VAL A 148 21.25 12.04 10.36
N LYS A 149 22.20 12.85 9.89
CA LYS A 149 23.00 12.58 8.67
C LYS A 149 23.69 11.21 8.69
N ASN A 150 24.18 10.79 9.84
CA ASN A 150 24.93 9.53 9.99
C ASN A 150 24.06 8.33 10.38
N GLN A 151 22.74 8.51 10.48
CA GLN A 151 21.82 7.48 10.98
C GLN A 151 21.25 6.65 9.82
N ARG A 152 21.27 5.32 10.00
CA ARG A 152 20.67 4.38 9.03
C ARG A 152 19.14 4.51 8.98
N ASN A 153 18.51 4.64 10.15
CA ASN A 153 17.08 4.85 10.30
C ASN A 153 16.81 6.28 10.77
N VAL A 154 16.51 7.16 9.81
CA VAL A 154 16.26 8.58 10.02
C VAL A 154 15.03 8.81 10.90
N THR A 155 13.95 8.04 10.70
CA THR A 155 12.70 8.23 11.45
C THR A 155 12.86 7.85 12.92
N VAL A 156 13.60 6.77 13.22
CA VAL A 156 13.96 6.43 14.60
C VAL A 156 14.85 7.52 15.21
N ALA A 157 15.85 8.01 14.48
CA ALA A 157 16.73 9.08 14.97
C ALA A 157 15.98 10.38 15.28
N LEU A 158 14.93 10.70 14.51
CA LEU A 158 14.08 11.85 14.78
C LEU A 158 13.20 11.66 16.03
N LEU A 159 12.72 10.44 16.30
CA LEU A 159 12.04 10.12 17.58
C LEU A 159 13.01 10.19 18.76
N GLU A 160 14.25 9.78 18.58
CA GLU A 160 15.29 9.89 19.61
C GLU A 160 15.56 11.37 19.96
N LEU A 161 15.64 12.26 18.95
CA LEU A 161 15.74 13.70 19.21
C LEU A 161 14.53 14.24 19.98
N HIS A 162 13.30 13.75 19.72
CA HIS A 162 12.13 14.08 20.55
C HIS A 162 12.29 13.62 21.99
N ALA A 163 12.79 12.41 22.23
CA ALA A 163 13.03 11.88 23.57
C ALA A 163 14.11 12.68 24.33
N MET A 164 15.18 13.09 23.64
CA MET A 164 16.24 13.95 24.20
C MET A 164 15.69 15.32 24.61
N ASP A 165 14.87 15.94 23.75
CA ASP A 165 14.21 17.21 24.06
C ASP A 165 13.22 17.08 25.23
N LEU A 166 12.52 15.95 25.31
CA LEU A 166 11.60 15.66 26.41
C LEU A 166 12.35 15.51 27.74
N LYS A 167 13.53 14.88 27.72
CA LYS A 167 14.43 14.81 28.88
C LYS A 167 14.92 16.20 29.29
N LYS A 168 15.27 17.05 28.32
CA LYS A 168 15.65 18.45 28.59
C LYS A 168 14.49 19.22 29.25
N ALA A 169 13.29 19.16 28.68
CA ALA A 169 12.12 19.86 29.22
C ALA A 169 11.81 19.46 30.68
N LEU A 170 11.99 18.19 31.03
CA LEU A 170 11.87 17.73 32.42
C LEU A 170 12.96 18.33 33.32
N HIS A 171 14.22 18.33 32.86
CA HIS A 171 15.35 18.86 33.63
C HIS A 171 15.20 20.37 33.90
N GLU A 172 14.73 21.14 32.91
CA GLU A 172 14.48 22.57 33.03
C GLU A 172 13.17 22.91 33.78
N GLY A 173 12.42 21.90 34.22
CA GLY A 173 11.16 22.08 34.94
C GLY A 173 10.01 22.64 34.08
N TRP A 174 10.13 22.62 32.76
CA TRP A 174 9.06 23.06 31.85
C TRP A 174 7.90 22.08 31.78
N ILE A 175 8.15 20.82 32.17
CA ILE A 175 7.16 19.77 32.34
C ILE A 175 7.47 18.97 33.61
N ASN A 176 6.48 18.27 34.15
CA ASN A 176 6.63 17.31 35.24
C ASN A 176 6.75 15.85 34.76
N GLN A 177 7.05 14.93 35.69
CA GLN A 177 7.23 13.50 35.38
C GLN A 177 5.99 12.85 34.77
N TYR A 178 4.78 13.22 35.22
CA TYR A 178 3.53 12.65 34.70
C TYR A 178 3.27 13.10 33.25
N GLN A 179 3.52 14.38 32.95
CA GLN A 179 3.44 14.92 31.60
C GLN A 179 4.50 14.28 30.68
N GLN A 180 5.71 14.06 31.18
CA GLN A 180 6.78 13.37 30.44
C GLN A 180 6.35 11.95 30.06
N VAL A 181 5.79 11.19 31.00
CA VAL A 181 5.28 9.83 30.74
C VAL A 181 4.18 9.87 29.67
N GLU A 182 3.25 10.82 29.76
CA GLU A 182 2.14 10.93 28.82
C GLU A 182 2.58 11.32 27.40
N ILE A 183 3.55 12.23 27.26
CA ILE A 183 4.14 12.56 25.95
C ILE A 183 4.92 11.36 25.39
N ASN A 184 5.67 10.65 26.23
CA ASN A 184 6.45 9.49 25.80
C ASN A 184 5.57 8.32 25.30
N LYS A 185 4.36 8.15 25.86
CA LYS A 185 3.37 7.21 25.31
C LYS A 185 3.01 7.54 23.86
N THR A 186 2.80 8.82 23.54
CA THR A 186 2.54 9.26 22.17
C THR A 186 3.72 8.98 21.25
N LEU A 187 4.97 9.23 21.69
CA LEU A 187 6.18 8.89 20.92
C LEU A 187 6.30 7.37 20.69
N THR A 188 5.99 6.57 21.70
CA THR A 188 5.96 5.10 21.59
C THR A 188 4.91 4.64 20.59
N SER A 189 3.72 5.25 20.60
CA SER A 189 2.64 4.97 19.65
C SER A 189 3.06 5.29 18.21
N LEU A 190 3.69 6.44 17.97
CA LEU A 190 4.25 6.80 16.67
C LEU A 190 5.30 5.78 16.18
N CYS A 191 6.17 5.31 17.07
CA CYS A 191 7.15 4.26 16.76
C CYS A 191 6.45 2.94 16.36
N ASN A 192 5.42 2.53 17.11
CA ASN A 192 4.65 1.33 16.80
C ASN A 192 3.95 1.43 15.43
N HIS A 193 3.36 2.58 15.12
CA HIS A 193 2.71 2.79 13.81
C HIS A 193 3.72 2.81 12.66
N MET A 194 4.89 3.42 12.86
CA MET A 194 6.00 3.36 11.91
C MET A 194 6.43 1.91 11.65
N GLY A 195 6.64 1.12 12.70
CA GLY A 195 6.98 -0.31 12.58
C GLY A 195 5.89 -1.10 11.85
N GLY A 196 4.62 -0.77 12.07
CA GLY A 196 3.50 -1.32 11.30
C GLY A 196 3.59 -1.00 9.80
N CYS A 197 3.90 0.26 9.44
CA CYS A 197 4.08 0.65 8.05
C CYS A 197 5.27 -0.06 7.39
N GLU A 198 6.38 -0.20 8.11
CA GLU A 198 7.56 -0.94 7.65
C GLU A 198 7.25 -2.44 7.45
N ARG A 199 6.51 -3.05 8.38
CA ARG A 199 6.04 -4.44 8.25
C ARG A 199 5.20 -4.62 6.99
N ILE A 200 4.21 -3.74 6.76
CA ILE A 200 3.40 -3.80 5.55
C ILE A 200 4.31 -3.70 4.33
N LYS A 201 5.19 -2.68 4.25
CA LYS A 201 6.07 -2.50 3.09
C LYS A 201 6.94 -3.73 2.80
N ASN A 202 7.60 -4.28 3.82
CA ASN A 202 8.65 -5.29 3.66
C ASN A 202 8.11 -6.72 3.59
N THR A 203 6.91 -6.98 4.11
CA THR A 203 6.29 -8.30 4.03
C THR A 203 5.59 -8.43 2.69
N VAL A 204 6.18 -9.10 1.72
CA VAL A 204 5.52 -9.42 0.44
C VAL A 204 4.63 -10.65 0.58
N PHE A 205 3.50 -10.68 -0.15
CA PHE A 205 2.70 -11.89 -0.23
C PHE A 205 3.51 -13.04 -0.84
N PRO A 206 3.30 -14.29 -0.40
CA PRO A 206 3.98 -15.45 -0.98
C PRO A 206 3.84 -15.47 -2.50
N VAL A 207 4.96 -15.34 -3.21
CA VAL A 207 5.01 -15.26 -4.68
C VAL A 207 4.40 -16.50 -5.32
N THR A 208 4.57 -17.65 -4.66
CA THR A 208 3.98 -18.95 -5.02
C THR A 208 2.46 -18.87 -5.22
N TYR A 209 1.75 -18.17 -4.35
CA TYR A 209 0.29 -18.04 -4.45
C TYR A 209 -0.12 -17.24 -5.70
N SER A 210 0.57 -16.11 -5.95
CA SER A 210 0.34 -15.30 -7.16
C SER A 210 0.66 -16.07 -8.43
N LYS A 211 1.70 -16.90 -8.42
CA LYS A 211 2.10 -17.72 -9.55
C LYS A 211 1.10 -18.83 -9.85
N TYR A 212 0.60 -19.53 -8.82
CA TYR A 212 -0.45 -20.55 -9.00
C TYR A 212 -1.73 -19.96 -9.60
N ILE A 213 -2.23 -18.84 -9.04
CA ILE A 213 -3.41 -18.16 -9.59
C ILE A 213 -3.20 -17.79 -11.06
N SER A 214 -2.04 -17.18 -11.38
CA SER A 214 -1.73 -16.81 -12.75
C SER A 214 -1.71 -18.02 -13.68
N MET A 215 -1.02 -19.11 -13.31
CA MET A 215 -0.97 -20.34 -14.10
C MET A 215 -2.37 -20.94 -14.31
N SER A 216 -3.23 -20.96 -13.28
CA SER A 216 -4.60 -21.45 -13.39
C SER A 216 -5.45 -20.59 -14.34
N ILE A 217 -5.32 -19.27 -14.30
CA ILE A 217 -6.02 -18.35 -15.23
C ILE A 217 -5.59 -18.60 -16.67
N HIS A 218 -4.27 -18.72 -16.94
CA HIS A 218 -3.79 -19.02 -18.28
C HIS A 218 -4.30 -20.37 -18.78
N LEU A 219 -4.26 -21.40 -17.93
CA LEU A 219 -4.79 -22.72 -18.27
C LEU A 219 -6.30 -22.65 -18.58
N PHE A 220 -7.07 -21.92 -17.77
CA PHE A 220 -8.50 -21.72 -18.00
C PHE A 220 -8.78 -21.03 -19.34
N ILE A 221 -8.10 -19.93 -19.65
CA ILE A 221 -8.28 -19.17 -20.90
C ILE A 221 -7.91 -20.03 -22.12
N VAL A 222 -6.86 -20.84 -22.03
CA VAL A 222 -6.43 -21.73 -23.13
C VAL A 222 -7.46 -22.84 -23.40
N LEU A 223 -8.08 -23.37 -22.35
CA LEU A 223 -9.05 -24.47 -22.44
C LEU A 223 -10.46 -24.01 -22.78
N LEU A 224 -10.83 -22.78 -22.44
CA LEU A 224 -12.20 -22.27 -22.54
C LEU A 224 -12.78 -22.32 -23.97
N PRO A 225 -12.07 -21.94 -25.05
CA PRO A 225 -12.57 -22.07 -26.43
C PRO A 225 -13.01 -23.48 -26.79
N PHE A 226 -12.23 -24.49 -26.40
CA PHE A 226 -12.53 -25.90 -26.73
C PHE A 226 -13.78 -26.42 -26.04
N GLY A 227 -14.15 -25.85 -24.89
CA GLY A 227 -15.39 -26.20 -24.18
C GLY A 227 -16.63 -25.52 -24.75
N LEU A 228 -16.48 -24.44 -25.53
CA LEU A 228 -17.59 -23.63 -26.04
C LEU A 228 -17.81 -23.78 -27.55
N ILE A 229 -16.77 -24.19 -28.30
CA ILE A 229 -16.78 -24.24 -29.77
C ILE A 229 -17.93 -25.11 -30.33
N GLU A 230 -18.23 -26.23 -29.68
CA GLU A 230 -19.28 -27.16 -30.10
C GLU A 230 -20.70 -26.58 -29.95
N PHE A 231 -20.90 -25.66 -29.00
CA PHE A 231 -22.22 -25.12 -28.66
C PHE A 231 -22.52 -23.79 -29.36
N PHE A 232 -21.49 -22.97 -29.58
CA PHE A 232 -21.69 -21.56 -29.97
C PHE A 232 -21.10 -21.18 -31.33
N GLY A 233 -20.31 -22.03 -31.99
CA GLY A 233 -19.74 -21.72 -33.30
C GLY A 233 -18.98 -20.39 -33.31
N TYR A 234 -19.33 -19.46 -34.20
CA TYR A 234 -18.67 -18.14 -34.27
C TYR A 234 -18.98 -17.23 -33.07
N MET A 235 -20.08 -17.48 -32.34
CA MET A 235 -20.43 -16.73 -31.12
C MET A 235 -19.54 -17.09 -29.93
N GLU A 236 -18.71 -18.13 -30.04
CA GLU A 236 -17.70 -18.46 -29.03
C GLU A 236 -16.71 -17.30 -28.83
N ILE A 237 -16.28 -16.61 -29.90
CA ILE A 237 -15.26 -15.55 -29.84
C ILE A 237 -15.68 -14.41 -28.90
N PRO A 238 -16.83 -13.71 -29.11
CA PRO A 238 -17.23 -12.64 -28.20
C PRO A 238 -17.51 -13.15 -26.79
N LEU A 239 -17.92 -14.42 -26.63
CA LEU A 239 -18.20 -15.02 -25.32
C LEU A 239 -16.92 -15.30 -24.52
N VAL A 240 -15.91 -15.91 -25.14
CA VAL A 240 -14.61 -16.15 -24.50
C VAL A 240 -13.92 -14.85 -24.15
N VAL A 241 -13.96 -13.86 -25.05
CA VAL A 241 -13.38 -12.54 -24.80
C VAL A 241 -14.08 -11.86 -23.62
N ALA A 242 -15.42 -11.94 -23.55
CA ALA A 242 -16.17 -11.39 -22.43
C ALA A 242 -15.79 -12.09 -21.11
N ILE A 243 -15.77 -13.43 -21.07
CA ILE A 243 -15.41 -14.19 -19.87
C ILE A 243 -13.96 -13.89 -19.45
N ALA A 244 -13.01 -13.92 -20.39
CA ALA A 244 -11.60 -13.63 -20.11
C ALA A 244 -11.36 -12.19 -19.65
N ALA A 245 -12.23 -11.23 -20.00
CA ALA A 245 -12.11 -9.87 -19.49
C ALA A 245 -12.44 -9.75 -17.99
N PHE A 246 -13.18 -10.71 -17.42
CA PHE A 246 -13.57 -10.73 -16.01
C PHE A 246 -12.65 -11.56 -15.10
N PHE A 247 -11.74 -12.36 -15.67
CA PHE A 247 -10.80 -13.23 -14.95
C PHE A 247 -9.35 -12.77 -15.14
#